data_AF-A0A413V1R0-F1
#
_entry.id   AF-A0A413V1R0-F1
#
_cell.length_a   1.000
_cell.length_b   1.000
_cell.length_c   1.000
_cell.angle_alpha   90.00
_cell.angle_beta   90.00
_cell.angle_gamma   90.00
#
_symmetry.space_group_name_H-M   'P 1'
#
loop_
_entity.id
_entity.type
_entity.pdbx_description
1 polymer ?
#
loop_
_entity_poly.entity_id
_entity_poly.type
_entity_poly.pdbx_seq_one_letter_code
_entity_poly.pdbx_strand_id
1 'polypeptide(L)'
;MKQRYLFRHGKKSDVKEVIGLIEARIEWMDAEGIRQWNVNHYRERYPESYFEQAAEAIQMYVLEDERSARIVAAAILLTEDKRWGKAQGQSYYIHNLVSATDTKDAGAEILD
;
A
#
# COMPACT_ATOMS: atom_id res chain seq x y z
N MET A 1 6.87 22.11 -12.39
CA MET A 1 5.61 22.20 -11.63
C MET A 1 5.63 21.10 -10.58
N LYS A 2 5.33 21.38 -9.30
CA LYS A 2 5.23 20.34 -8.27
C LYS A 2 4.20 19.29 -8.70
N GLN A 3 4.53 18.01 -8.55
CA GLN A 3 3.56 16.93 -8.68
C GLN A 3 2.49 17.15 -7.61
N ARG A 4 1.22 17.00 -8.00
CA ARG A 4 0.10 17.28 -7.10
C ARG A 4 -0.60 15.95 -6.84
N TYR A 5 -0.60 15.55 -5.58
CA TYR A 5 -1.16 14.30 -5.14
C TYR A 5 -2.44 14.53 -4.36
N LEU A 6 -3.39 13.62 -4.52
CA LEU A 6 -4.59 13.53 -3.72
C LEU A 6 -4.45 12.34 -2.77
N PHE A 7 -4.28 12.63 -1.48
CA PHE A 7 -4.34 11.62 -0.41
C PHE A 7 -5.80 11.39 -0.01
N ARG A 8 -6.25 10.13 -0.04
CA ARG A 8 -7.63 9.77 0.27
C ARG A 8 -7.75 8.34 0.77
N HIS A 9 -8.89 8.02 1.39
CA HIS A 9 -9.25 6.63 1.62
C HIS A 9 -9.35 5.88 0.29
N GLY A 10 -8.80 4.66 0.30
CA GLY A 10 -8.98 3.68 -0.76
C GLY A 10 -10.39 3.10 -0.71
N LYS A 11 -10.96 2.88 -1.88
CA LYS A 11 -12.27 2.27 -2.10
C LYS A 11 -12.08 0.87 -2.68
N LYS A 12 -13.13 0.06 -2.65
CA LYS A 12 -13.12 -1.27 -3.29
C LYS A 12 -12.74 -1.23 -4.77
N SER A 13 -13.14 -0.16 -5.49
CA SER A 13 -12.76 0.06 -6.90
C SER A 13 -11.26 0.26 -7.13
N ASP A 14 -10.52 0.70 -6.10
CA ASP A 14 -9.08 0.96 -6.18
C ASP A 14 -8.23 -0.30 -5.96
N VAL A 15 -8.82 -1.37 -5.41
CA VAL A 15 -8.08 -2.58 -4.96
C VAL A 15 -7.27 -3.21 -6.08
N LYS A 16 -7.81 -3.28 -7.29
CA LYS A 16 -7.10 -3.87 -8.44
C LYS A 16 -5.85 -3.08 -8.82
N GLU A 17 -5.91 -1.75 -8.73
CA GLU A 17 -4.77 -0.89 -9.04
C GLU A 17 -3.70 -0.96 -7.93
N VAL A 18 -4.13 -1.00 -6.67
CA VAL A 18 -3.24 -1.23 -5.52
C VAL A 18 -2.51 -2.57 -5.62
N ILE A 19 -3.23 -3.64 -6.00
CA ILE A 19 -2.61 -4.94 -6.29
C ILE A 19 -1.62 -4.82 -7.44
N GLY A 20 -1.95 -4.09 -8.50
CA GLY A 20 -1.03 -3.81 -9.61
C GLY A 20 0.29 -3.16 -9.15
N LEU A 21 0.25 -2.24 -8.19
CA LEU A 21 1.48 -1.69 -7.59
C LEU A 21 2.30 -2.73 -6.83
N ILE A 22 1.63 -3.64 -6.11
CA ILE A 22 2.28 -4.73 -5.37
C ILE A 22 2.96 -5.70 -6.33
N GLU A 23 2.28 -6.14 -7.39
CA GLU A 23 2.85 -7.04 -8.39
C GLU A 23 4.05 -6.39 -9.08
N ALA A 24 3.92 -5.12 -9.52
CA ALA A 24 5.04 -4.38 -10.11
C ALA A 24 6.24 -4.23 -9.16
N ARG A 25 6.00 -4.19 -7.84
CA ARG A 25 7.08 -4.22 -6.85
C ARG A 25 7.70 -5.58 -6.63
N ILE A 26 6.92 -6.64 -6.67
CA ILE A 26 7.42 -8.02 -6.62
C ILE A 26 8.35 -8.27 -7.82
N GLU A 27 7.92 -7.90 -9.02
CA GLU A 27 8.73 -8.00 -10.25
C GLU A 27 10.02 -7.17 -10.15
N TRP A 28 9.93 -5.95 -9.62
CA TRP A 28 11.11 -5.12 -9.39
C TRP A 28 12.07 -5.74 -8.37
N MET A 29 11.57 -6.38 -7.30
CA MET A 29 12.42 -7.08 -6.33
C MET A 29 13.18 -8.23 -7.00
N ASP A 30 12.56 -8.97 -7.92
CA ASP A 30 13.24 -10.01 -8.70
C ASP A 30 14.34 -9.42 -9.59
N ALA A 31 14.06 -8.30 -10.27
CA ALA A 31 15.01 -7.62 -11.15
C ALA A 31 16.25 -7.09 -10.38
N GLU A 32 16.06 -6.58 -9.17
CA GLU A 32 17.13 -6.03 -8.32
C GLU A 32 17.79 -7.08 -7.42
N GLY A 33 17.36 -8.35 -7.47
CA GLY A 33 17.90 -9.41 -6.61
C GLY A 33 17.56 -9.24 -5.12
N ILE A 34 16.50 -8.50 -4.80
CA ILE A 34 15.99 -8.32 -3.43
C ILE A 34 15.11 -9.50 -3.05
N ARG A 35 15.30 -10.02 -1.83
CA ARG A 35 14.54 -11.17 -1.31
C ARG A 35 13.57 -10.73 -0.22
N GLN A 36 12.34 -10.40 -0.59
CA GLN A 36 11.27 -9.93 0.30
C GLN A 36 9.92 -10.56 -0.11
N TRP A 37 8.99 -9.77 -0.66
CA TRP A 37 7.63 -10.20 -1.00
C TRP A 37 7.59 -11.26 -2.11
N ASN A 38 8.57 -11.22 -3.01
CA ASN A 38 8.77 -12.14 -4.12
C ASN A 38 9.09 -13.60 -3.71
N VAL A 39 9.51 -13.85 -2.47
CA VAL A 39 9.93 -15.20 -2.03
C VAL A 39 9.21 -15.72 -0.78
N ASN A 40 8.19 -15.00 -0.29
CA ASN A 40 7.55 -15.31 0.99
C ASN A 40 6.02 -15.48 0.90
N HIS A 41 5.51 -15.85 -0.28
CA HIS A 41 4.08 -16.10 -0.51
C HIS A 41 3.18 -14.90 -0.15
N TYR A 42 3.66 -13.68 -0.45
CA TYR A 42 2.99 -12.44 -0.04
C TYR A 42 1.52 -12.37 -0.47
N ARG A 43 1.21 -12.82 -1.70
CA ARG A 43 -0.16 -12.79 -2.27
C ARG A 43 -1.09 -13.85 -1.68
N GLU A 44 -0.56 -14.96 -1.18
CA GLU A 44 -1.33 -15.94 -0.42
C GLU A 44 -1.69 -15.38 0.96
N ARG A 45 -0.77 -14.64 1.58
CA ARG A 45 -0.99 -14.02 2.89
C ARG A 45 -1.90 -12.79 2.83
N TYR A 46 -1.83 -12.02 1.75
CA TYR A 46 -2.63 -10.83 1.50
C TYR A 46 -3.35 -10.96 0.14
N PRO A 47 -4.43 -11.77 0.08
CA PRO A 47 -5.22 -11.94 -1.14
C PRO A 47 -6.03 -10.67 -1.46
N GLU A 48 -6.65 -10.61 -2.63
CA GLU A 48 -7.52 -9.48 -3.03
C GLU A 48 -8.61 -9.16 -1.98
N SER A 49 -9.26 -10.19 -1.45
CA SER A 49 -10.30 -10.05 -0.43
C SER A 49 -9.81 -9.38 0.86
N TYR A 50 -8.51 -9.43 1.17
CA TYR A 50 -7.93 -8.71 2.31
C TYR A 50 -7.93 -7.20 2.08
N PHE A 51 -7.58 -6.75 0.87
CA PHE A 51 -7.59 -5.34 0.50
C PHE A 51 -9.02 -4.81 0.34
N GLU A 52 -9.94 -5.62 -0.19
CA GLU A 52 -11.37 -5.26 -0.24
C GLU A 52 -11.94 -5.02 1.16
N GLN A 53 -11.65 -5.92 2.11
CA GLN A 53 -12.07 -5.76 3.51
C GLN A 53 -11.44 -4.52 4.15
N ALA A 54 -10.16 -4.26 3.90
CA ALA A 54 -9.50 -3.05 4.41
C ALA A 54 -10.12 -1.76 3.84
N ALA A 55 -10.53 -1.76 2.57
CA ALA A 55 -11.24 -0.64 1.96
C ALA A 55 -12.63 -0.44 2.58
N GLU A 56 -13.40 -1.53 2.75
CA GLU A 56 -14.72 -1.50 3.40
C GLU A 56 -14.64 -1.03 4.87
N ALA A 57 -13.55 -1.37 5.57
CA ALA A 57 -13.27 -0.94 6.94
C ALA A 57 -12.64 0.47 7.05
N ILE A 58 -12.47 1.20 5.94
CA ILE A 58 -11.88 2.56 5.92
C ILE A 58 -10.40 2.54 6.41
N GLN A 59 -9.71 1.41 6.25
CA GLN A 59 -8.32 1.22 6.67
C GLN A 59 -7.32 1.39 5.52
N MET A 60 -7.76 1.27 4.27
CA MET A 60 -6.91 1.47 3.10
C MET A 60 -6.81 2.96 2.76
N TYR A 61 -5.59 3.43 2.49
CA TYR A 61 -5.29 4.77 2.00
C TYR A 61 -4.52 4.69 0.69
N VAL A 62 -4.75 5.66 -0.18
CA VAL A 62 -4.11 5.77 -1.49
C VAL A 62 -3.63 7.19 -1.73
N LEU A 63 -2.52 7.30 -2.45
CA LEU A 63 -2.01 8.55 -3.00
C LEU A 63 -2.22 8.51 -4.51
N GLU A 64 -3.10 9.37 -5.00
CA GLU A 64 -3.45 9.48 -6.42
C GLU A 64 -2.70 10.65 -7.06
N ASP A 65 -2.06 10.42 -8.21
CA ASP A 65 -1.50 11.48 -9.04
C ASP A 65 -2.64 12.22 -9.75
N GLU A 66 -2.87 13.49 -9.42
CA GLU A 66 -4.01 14.25 -9.95
C GLU A 66 -3.93 14.52 -11.46
N ARG A 67 -2.77 14.31 -12.10
CA ARG A 67 -2.60 14.54 -13.55
C ARG A 67 -3.01 13.32 -14.35
N SER A 68 -2.62 12.14 -13.88
CA SER A 68 -2.87 10.86 -14.54
C SER A 68 -4.09 10.12 -13.98
N ALA A 69 -4.61 10.57 -12.83
CA ALA A 69 -5.62 9.87 -12.03
C ALA A 69 -5.20 8.45 -11.61
N ARG A 70 -3.88 8.16 -11.64
CA ARG A 70 -3.30 6.87 -11.27
C ARG A 70 -2.96 6.87 -9.78
N ILE A 71 -3.22 5.76 -9.12
CA ILE A 71 -2.72 5.50 -7.77
C ILE A 71 -1.22 5.20 -7.85
N VAL A 72 -0.42 6.02 -7.16
CA VAL A 72 1.05 5.93 -7.15
C VAL A 72 1.60 5.41 -5.83
N ALA A 73 0.80 5.39 -4.76
CA ALA A 73 1.14 4.73 -3.52
C ALA A 73 -0.10 4.30 -2.75
N ALA A 74 0.04 3.31 -1.87
CA ALA A 74 -1.01 2.85 -0.99
C ALA A 74 -0.45 2.28 0.31
N ALA A 75 -1.25 2.30 1.36
CA ALA A 75 -0.97 1.66 2.64
C ALA A 75 -2.26 1.26 3.35
N ILE A 76 -2.16 0.30 4.26
CA ILE A 76 -3.23 -0.05 5.21
C ILE A 76 -2.82 0.48 6.58
N LEU A 77 -3.71 1.22 7.23
CA LEU A 77 -3.50 1.76 8.57
C LEU A 77 -4.37 1.00 9.56
N LEU A 78 -3.74 0.34 10.53
CA LEU A 78 -4.42 -0.35 11.62
C LEU A 78 -4.16 0.36 12.95
N THR A 79 -5.11 0.27 13.87
CA THR A 79 -4.95 0.73 15.27
C THR A 79 -4.59 -0.41 16.23
N GLU A 80 -4.69 -1.66 15.76
CA GLU A 80 -4.33 -2.86 16.51
C GLU A 80 -3.61 -3.87 15.58
N ASP A 81 -2.50 -4.45 16.03
CA ASP A 81 -1.84 -5.58 15.37
C ASP A 81 -1.46 -6.66 16.39
N LYS A 82 -2.04 -7.86 16.23
CA LYS A 82 -1.80 -9.03 17.10
C LYS A 82 -0.33 -9.47 17.14
N ARG A 83 0.47 -9.12 16.12
CA ARG A 83 1.92 -9.42 16.08
C ARG A 83 2.71 -8.73 17.18
N TRP A 84 2.18 -7.63 17.72
CA TRP A 84 2.78 -6.85 18.79
C TRP A 84 2.15 -7.13 20.17
N GLY A 85 1.21 -8.07 20.26
CA GLY A 85 0.48 -8.37 21.49
C GLY A 85 -0.48 -7.24 21.90
N LYS A 86 -0.78 -7.12 23.20
CA LYS A 86 -1.62 -6.02 23.71
C LYS A 86 -0.78 -4.75 23.79
N ALA A 87 -1.04 -3.80 22.89
CA ALA A 87 -0.41 -2.49 22.93
C ALA A 87 -0.67 -1.81 24.28
N GLN A 88 0.35 -1.15 24.83
CA GLN A 88 0.26 -0.42 26.11
C GLN A 88 -0.36 0.98 25.97
N GLY A 89 -0.75 1.38 24.76
CA GLY A 89 -1.33 2.68 24.43
C GLY A 89 -1.90 2.73 23.01
N GLN A 90 -2.33 3.92 22.56
CA GLN A 90 -2.77 4.12 21.18
C GLN A 90 -1.56 4.08 20.24
N SER A 91 -1.65 3.31 19.17
CA SER A 91 -0.59 3.16 18.17
C SER A 91 -1.21 2.97 16.80
N TYR A 92 -0.46 3.37 15.77
CA TYR A 92 -0.81 3.10 14.39
C TYR A 92 0.20 2.14 13.79
N TYR A 93 -0.30 1.15 13.05
CA TYR A 93 0.49 0.14 12.37
C TYR A 93 0.28 0.30 10.86
N ILE A 94 1.35 0.70 10.17
CA ILE A 94 1.35 0.82 8.72
C ILE A 94 1.67 -0.54 8.13
N HIS A 95 0.73 -1.08 7.36
CA HIS A 95 0.82 -2.35 6.67
C HIS A 95 0.81 -2.14 5.16
N ASN A 96 1.42 -3.09 4.45
CA ASN A 96 1.35 -3.19 2.99
C ASN A 96 1.70 -1.88 2.25
N LEU A 97 2.62 -1.08 2.82
CA LEU A 97 3.07 0.17 2.20
C LEU A 97 3.75 -0.13 0.86
N VAL A 98 3.19 0.42 -0.22
CA VAL A 98 3.66 0.22 -1.60
C VAL A 98 3.63 1.54 -2.36
N SER A 99 4.56 1.72 -3.29
CA SER A 99 4.60 2.86 -4.21
C SER A 99 4.91 2.40 -5.64
N ALA A 100 4.70 3.25 -6.64
CA ALA A 100 4.97 3.01 -8.05
C ALA A 100 6.48 3.14 -8.37
N THR A 101 7.04 2.32 -9.26
CA THR A 101 8.51 2.13 -9.47
C THR A 101 9.10 3.29 -10.25
N ASP A 102 8.25 3.92 -11.02
CA ASP A 102 8.49 5.03 -11.92
C ASP A 102 8.19 6.40 -11.29
N THR A 103 7.67 6.42 -10.06
CA THR A 103 7.27 7.65 -9.38
C THR A 103 8.16 7.90 -8.18
N LYS A 104 9.07 8.86 -8.33
CA LYS A 104 10.00 9.27 -7.28
C LYS A 104 9.23 9.80 -6.06
N ASP A 105 9.71 9.46 -4.87
CA ASP A 105 9.26 9.99 -3.56
C ASP A 105 7.80 9.67 -3.15
N ALA A 106 6.98 9.04 -4.00
CA ALA A 106 5.56 8.72 -3.67
C ALA A 106 5.38 7.90 -2.37
N GLY A 107 6.35 7.04 -2.02
CA GLY A 107 6.33 6.29 -0.77
C GLY A 107 6.63 7.13 0.48
N ALA A 108 7.34 8.25 0.34
CA ALA A 108 7.53 9.21 1.42
C ALA A 108 6.33 10.16 1.51
N GLU A 109 5.82 10.62 0.37
CA GLU A 109 4.69 11.55 0.28
C GLU A 109 3.39 10.99 0.88
N ILE A 110 3.16 9.67 0.84
CA ILE A 110 1.98 9.06 1.49
C ILE A 110 2.09 9.04 3.03
N LEU A 111 3.27 9.32 3.60
CA LEU A 111 3.55 9.28 5.04
C LEU A 111 3.75 10.67 5.67
N ASP A 112 3.80 11.73 4.87
CA ASP A 112 3.97 13.13 5.31
C ASP A 112 2.65 13.73 5.83
#